data_AF-A0A972ZPN8-F1
#
_entry.id   AF-A0A972ZPN8-F1
#
_cell.length_a   1.000
_cell.length_b   1.000
_cell.length_c   1.000
_cell.angle_alpha   90.00
_cell.angle_beta   90.00
_cell.angle_gamma   90.00
#
_symmetry.space_group_name_H-M   'P 1'
#
loop_
_entity.id
_entity.type
_entity.pdbx_description
1 polymer ?
#
loop_
_entity_poly.entity_id
_entity_poly.type
_entity_poly.pdbx_seq_one_letter_code
_entity_poly.pdbx_strand_id
1 'polypeptide(L)'
;MSLFEMYRAGGPIFMNIISLLAIGAIVITVIKIISLVKNQNISLKLLDLILMAGSLALAVGLLSQIVGITQALAAIREAADVSPQIIMGGAIVSFYAPIWGFIVFIFSMLSYFILKETIKARK
;
A
#
# COMPACT_ATOMS: atom_id res chain seq x y z
N MET A 1 -6.14 -1.43 18.67
CA MET A 1 -4.99 -1.96 17.92
C MET A 1 -4.26 -0.80 17.28
N SER A 2 -2.95 -0.68 17.51
CA SER A 2 -2.13 0.36 16.88
C SER A 2 -1.80 0.02 15.42
N LEU A 3 -1.35 1.00 14.62
CA LEU A 3 -0.91 0.78 13.24
C LEU A 3 0.24 -0.24 13.16
N PHE A 4 1.11 -0.23 14.17
CA PHE A 4 2.23 -1.16 14.27
C PHE A 4 1.78 -2.60 14.55
N GLU A 5 0.78 -2.77 15.41
CA GLU A 5 0.16 -4.08 15.65
C GLU A 5 -0.55 -4.60 14.40
N MET A 6 -1.27 -3.73 13.68
CA MET A 6 -1.90 -4.08 12.41
C MET A 6 -0.88 -4.57 11.38
N TYR A 7 0.25 -3.88 11.28
CA TYR A 7 1.34 -4.23 10.38
C TYR A 7 1.93 -5.61 10.71
N ARG A 8 2.20 -5.87 12.00
CA ARG A 8 2.70 -7.19 12.43
C ARG A 8 1.67 -8.29 12.20
N ALA A 9 0.40 -8.02 12.46
CA ALA A 9 -0.66 -9.00 12.35
C ALA A 9 -0.99 -9.38 10.90
N GLY A 10 -0.89 -8.45 9.95
CA GLY A 10 -1.25 -8.69 8.54
C GLY A 10 -0.26 -9.54 7.73
N GLY A 11 0.74 -10.12 8.38
CA GLY A 11 1.67 -11.07 7.77
C GLY A 11 2.87 -10.40 7.09
N PRO A 12 4.09 -10.93 7.24
CA PRO A 12 5.31 -10.23 6.85
C PRO A 12 5.48 -10.09 5.34
N ILE A 13 5.02 -11.04 4.52
CA ILE A 13 5.34 -11.06 3.08
C ILE A 13 4.71 -9.86 2.36
N PHE A 14 3.38 -9.77 2.36
CA PHE A 14 2.66 -8.72 1.63
C PHE A 14 2.89 -7.34 2.26
N MET A 15 2.94 -7.26 3.59
CA MET A 15 3.21 -6.00 4.30
C MET A 15 4.58 -5.41 3.94
N ASN A 16 5.63 -6.22 3.85
CA ASN A 16 6.96 -5.74 3.46
C ASN A 16 6.99 -5.30 1.98
N ILE A 17 6.34 -6.02 1.07
CA ILE A 17 6.26 -5.64 -0.35
C ILE A 17 5.56 -4.28 -0.49
N ILE A 18 4.41 -4.09 0.16
CA ILE A 18 3.67 -2.82 0.17
C ILE A 18 4.54 -1.69 0.73
N SER A 19 5.29 -1.98 1.80
CA SER A 19 6.18 -0.98 2.43
C SER A 19 7.35 -0.59 1.54
N LEU A 20 7.91 -1.55 0.78
CA LEU A 20 8.97 -1.26 -0.18
C LEU A 20 8.47 -0.33 -1.30
N LEU A 21 7.24 -0.56 -1.79
CA LEU A 21 6.59 0.32 -2.75
C LEU A 21 6.33 1.71 -2.15
N ALA A 22 5.92 1.78 -0.89
CA ALA A 22 5.75 3.03 -0.16
C ALA A 22 7.06 3.82 -0.06
N ILE A 23 8.17 3.17 0.30
CA ILE A 23 9.49 3.79 0.37
C ILE A 23 9.88 4.34 -1.01
N GLY A 24 9.69 3.58 -2.09
CA GLY A 24 9.96 4.05 -3.45
C GLY A 24 9.15 5.31 -3.81
N ALA A 25 7.85 5.32 -3.50
CA ALA A 25 6.98 6.47 -3.73
C ALA A 25 7.41 7.70 -2.89
N ILE A 26 7.79 7.49 -1.62
CA ILE A 26 8.26 8.56 -0.73
C ILE A 26 9.58 9.15 -1.24
N VAL A 27 10.55 8.32 -1.61
CA VAL A 27 11.86 8.77 -2.10
C VAL A 27 11.70 9.65 -3.34
N ILE A 28 10.90 9.22 -4.32
CA ILE A 28 10.67 10.02 -5.54
C ILE A 28 9.93 11.31 -5.20
N THR A 29 8.92 11.26 -4.33
CA THR A 29 8.19 12.45 -3.86
C THR A 29 9.13 13.47 -3.21
N VAL A 30 9.99 13.03 -2.28
CA VAL A 30 10.95 13.90 -1.58
C VAL A 30 11.95 14.52 -2.56
N ILE A 31 12.51 13.73 -3.49
CA ILE A 31 13.42 14.25 -4.52
C ILE A 31 12.76 15.38 -5.33
N LYS A 32 11.51 15.17 -5.76
CA LYS A 32 10.77 16.18 -6.53
C LYS A 32 10.46 17.44 -5.73
N ILE A 33 10.10 17.30 -4.45
CA ILE A 33 9.89 18.44 -3.55
C ILE A 33 11.19 19.24 -3.39
N ILE A 34 12.33 18.59 -3.16
CA ILE A 34 13.62 19.27 -3.03
C ILE A 34 13.98 20.01 -4.32
N SER A 35 13.79 19.40 -5.50
CA SER A 35 14.04 20.07 -6.78
C SER A 35 13.12 21.28 -7.01
N LEU A 36 11.85 21.21 -6.57
CA LEU A 36 10.90 22.33 -6.59
C LEU A 36 11.36 23.50 -5.72
N VAL A 37 11.81 23.21 -4.50
CA VAL A 37 12.32 24.24 -3.56
C VAL A 37 13.60 24.88 -4.10
N LYS A 38 14.46 24.11 -4.77
CA LYS A 38 15.72 24.60 -5.36
C LYS A 38 15.54 25.33 -6.70
N ASN A 39 14.31 25.54 -7.18
CA ASN A 39 14.01 26.16 -8.48
C ASN A 39 14.79 25.54 -9.66
N GLN A 40 15.07 24.23 -9.59
CA GLN A 40 15.72 23.54 -10.70
C GLN A 40 14.75 23.32 -11.85
N ASN A 41 15.26 23.09 -13.05
CA ASN A 41 14.42 22.77 -14.21
C ASN A 41 13.83 21.36 -14.01
N ILE A 42 12.57 21.29 -13.57
CA ILE A 42 11.96 20.03 -13.12
C ILE A 42 11.24 19.36 -14.29
N SER A 43 11.64 18.11 -14.55
CA SER A 43 10.93 17.24 -15.48
C SER A 43 9.79 16.49 -14.79
N LEU A 44 8.74 16.19 -15.54
CA LEU A 44 7.65 15.30 -15.12
C LEU A 44 8.08 13.82 -15.07
N LYS A 45 9.29 13.50 -15.52
CA LYS A 45 9.85 12.14 -15.48
C LYS A 45 9.80 11.61 -14.04
N LEU A 46 9.50 10.32 -13.90
CA LEU A 46 9.37 9.60 -12.63
C LEU A 46 8.12 9.93 -11.79
N LEU A 47 7.32 10.95 -12.13
CA LEU A 47 6.06 11.19 -11.39
C LEU A 47 5.11 10.00 -11.52
N ASP A 48 4.99 9.43 -12.73
CA ASP A 48 4.11 8.28 -12.95
C ASP A 48 4.54 7.05 -12.16
N LEU A 49 5.82 6.95 -11.73
CA LEU A 49 6.27 5.89 -10.83
C LEU A 49 5.69 6.02 -9.41
N ILE A 50 5.42 7.23 -8.93
CA ILE A 50 4.74 7.44 -7.64
C ILE A 50 3.35 6.80 -7.71
N LEU A 51 2.60 7.15 -8.76
CA LEU A 51 1.26 6.61 -8.98
C LEU A 51 1.29 5.09 -9.20
N MET A 52 2.22 4.60 -10.01
CA MET A 52 2.38 3.16 -10.26
C MET A 52 2.72 2.38 -8.98
N ALA A 53 3.63 2.89 -8.15
CA ALA A 53 3.98 2.27 -6.87
C ALA A 53 2.79 2.22 -5.91
N GLY A 54 2.01 3.31 -5.83
CA GLY A 54 0.76 3.34 -5.06
C GLY A 54 -0.27 2.33 -5.57
N SER A 55 -0.53 2.31 -6.87
CA SER A 55 -1.50 1.40 -7.48
C SER A 55 -1.10 -0.06 -7.29
N LEU A 56 0.20 -0.36 -7.44
CA LEU A 56 0.73 -1.70 -7.21
C LEU A 56 0.64 -2.09 -5.73
N ALA A 57 0.89 -1.17 -4.80
CA ALA A 57 0.73 -1.41 -3.36
C ALA A 57 -0.71 -1.82 -3.01
N LEU A 58 -1.70 -1.13 -3.58
CA LEU A 58 -3.11 -1.52 -3.43
C LEU A 58 -3.39 -2.89 -4.07
N ALA A 59 -2.91 -3.14 -5.29
CA ALA A 59 -3.11 -4.42 -5.96
C ALA A 59 -2.51 -5.59 -5.17
N VAL A 60 -1.31 -5.42 -4.61
CA VAL A 60 -0.66 -6.41 -3.74
C VAL A 60 -1.44 -6.62 -2.43
N GLY A 61 -1.98 -5.54 -1.84
CA GLY A 61 -2.86 -5.63 -0.68
C GLY A 61 -4.11 -6.46 -0.97
N LEU A 62 -4.80 -6.20 -2.08
CA LEU A 62 -5.97 -6.97 -2.50
C LEU A 62 -5.62 -8.43 -2.85
N LEU A 63 -4.46 -8.68 -3.45
CA LEU A 63 -3.96 -10.03 -3.69
C LEU A 63 -3.76 -10.80 -2.37
N SER A 64 -3.19 -10.14 -1.36
CA SER A 64 -3.04 -10.71 -0.02
C SER A 64 -4.39 -11.13 0.58
N GLN A 65 -5.44 -10.34 0.38
CA GLN A 65 -6.79 -10.67 0.85
C GLN A 65 -7.31 -11.95 0.21
N ILE A 66 -7.18 -12.06 -1.12
CA ILE A 66 -7.65 -13.23 -1.87
C ILE A 66 -6.91 -14.48 -1.40
N VAL A 67 -5.59 -14.41 -1.25
CA VAL A 67 -4.77 -15.51 -0.73
C VAL A 67 -5.16 -15.86 0.70
N GLY A 68 -5.32 -14.88 1.59
CA GLY A 68 -5.67 -15.12 2.99
C GLY A 68 -7.06 -15.75 3.16
N ILE A 69 -8.08 -15.25 2.46
CA ILE A 69 -9.43 -15.81 2.50
C ILE A 69 -9.44 -17.22 1.92
N THR A 70 -8.79 -17.46 0.78
CA THR A 70 -8.79 -18.81 0.16
C THR A 70 -8.14 -19.85 1.06
N GLN A 71 -7.03 -19.50 1.74
CA GLN A 71 -6.40 -20.37 2.73
C GLN A 71 -7.29 -20.60 3.96
N ALA A 72 -7.93 -19.55 4.48
CA ALA A 72 -8.84 -19.67 5.62
C ALA A 72 -10.05 -20.57 5.29
N LEU A 73 -10.66 -20.41 4.12
CA LEU A 73 -11.77 -21.25 3.67
C LEU A 73 -11.35 -22.71 3.46
N ALA A 74 -10.15 -22.96 2.92
CA ALA A 74 -9.62 -24.32 2.79
C ALA A 74 -9.45 -24.98 4.16
N ALA A 75 -8.88 -24.26 5.14
CA ALA A 75 -8.72 -24.75 6.51
C ALA A 75 -10.07 -25.03 7.19
N ILE A 76 -11.08 -24.17 6.99
CA ILE A 76 -12.44 -24.39 7.49
C ILE A 76 -13.06 -25.66 6.89
N ARG A 77 -12.82 -25.93 5.60
CA ARG A 77 -13.37 -27.12 4.93
C ARG A 77 -12.78 -28.44 5.46
N GLU A 78 -11.53 -28.42 5.88
CA GLU A 78 -10.82 -29.61 6.37
C GLU A 78 -11.03 -29.86 7.88
N ALA A 79 -11.41 -28.82 8.62
CA ALA A 79 -11.67 -28.92 10.04
C ALA A 79 -13.09 -29.48 10.32
N ALA A 80 -13.18 -30.42 11.27
CA ALA A 80 -14.47 -31.00 11.68
C ALA A 80 -15.36 -30.00 12.44
N ASP A 81 -14.76 -29.09 13.20
CA ASP A 81 -15.44 -27.98 13.89
C ASP A 81 -14.46 -26.79 14.03
N VAL A 82 -14.95 -25.57 13.77
CA VAL A 82 -14.19 -24.32 13.90
C VAL A 82 -15.08 -23.28 14.54
N SER A 83 -14.65 -22.74 15.68
CA SER A 83 -15.42 -21.69 16.35
C SER A 83 -15.58 -20.44 15.46
N PRO A 84 -16.76 -19.80 15.43
CA PRO A 84 -16.98 -18.56 14.68
C PRO A 84 -15.98 -17.44 15.02
N GLN A 85 -15.49 -17.40 16.26
CA GLN A 85 -14.51 -16.43 16.74
C GLN A 85 -13.17 -16.56 16.00
N ILE A 86 -12.73 -17.79 15.70
CA ILE A 86 -11.49 -18.04 14.93
C ILE A 86 -11.67 -17.57 13.49
N ILE A 87 -12.82 -17.89 12.88
CA ILE A 87 -13.13 -17.47 11.50
C ILE A 87 -13.13 -15.95 11.40
N MET A 88 -13.79 -15.27 12.33
CA MET A 88 -13.83 -13.81 12.39
C MET A 88 -12.44 -13.20 12.58
N GLY A 89 -11.60 -13.80 13.43
CA GLY A 89 -10.22 -13.37 13.63
C GLY A 89 -9.39 -13.43 12.33
N GLY A 90 -9.44 -14.57 11.62
CA GLY A 90 -8.76 -14.74 10.34
C GLY A 90 -9.27 -13.78 9.26
N ALA A 91 -10.59 -13.58 9.20
CA ALA A 91 -11.20 -12.61 8.29
C ALA A 91 -10.70 -11.18 8.58
N ILE A 92 -10.70 -10.75 9.84
CA ILE A 92 -10.20 -9.41 10.20
C ILE A 92 -8.73 -9.23 9.81
N VAL A 93 -7.88 -10.23 10.10
CA VAL A 93 -6.44 -10.17 9.80
C VAL A 93 -6.17 -10.03 8.31
N SER A 94 -6.95 -10.71 7.47
CA SER A 94 -6.77 -10.64 6.01
C SER A 94 -6.86 -9.19 5.51
N PHE A 95 -7.74 -8.35 6.08
CA PHE A 95 -7.98 -6.97 5.65
C PHE A 95 -6.83 -6.00 5.97
N TYR A 96 -5.89 -6.37 6.83
CA TYR A 96 -4.82 -5.47 7.23
C TYR A 96 -3.88 -5.11 6.06
N ALA A 97 -3.56 -6.07 5.20
CA ALA A 97 -2.72 -5.82 4.03
C ALA A 97 -3.40 -4.90 2.98
N PRO A 98 -4.69 -5.11 2.61
CA PRO A 98 -5.46 -4.15 1.83
C PRO A 98 -5.48 -2.74 2.44
N ILE A 99 -5.74 -2.60 3.74
CA ILE A 99 -5.77 -1.31 4.42
C ILE A 99 -4.41 -0.61 4.28
N TRP A 100 -3.32 -1.35 4.50
CA TRP A 100 -1.97 -0.83 4.31
C TRP A 100 -1.71 -0.39 2.86
N GLY A 101 -2.12 -1.22 1.88
CA GLY A 101 -2.04 -0.89 0.46
C GLY A 101 -2.84 0.36 0.08
N PHE A 102 -4.04 0.54 0.64
CA PHE A 102 -4.87 1.74 0.45
C PHE A 102 -4.20 2.99 1.00
N ILE A 103 -3.60 2.92 2.19
CA ILE A 103 -2.86 4.06 2.78
C ILE A 103 -1.76 4.52 1.82
N VAL A 104 -0.97 3.57 1.30
CA VAL A 104 0.12 3.86 0.35
C VAL A 104 -0.44 4.41 -0.97
N PHE A 105 -1.52 3.83 -1.49
CA PHE A 105 -2.15 4.31 -2.72
C PHE A 105 -2.67 5.74 -2.61
N ILE A 106 -3.41 6.06 -1.54
CA ILE A 106 -3.95 7.40 -1.30
C ILE A 106 -2.81 8.41 -1.19
N PHE A 107 -1.78 8.10 -0.40
CA PHE A 107 -0.58 8.94 -0.29
C PHE A 107 0.07 9.19 -1.65
N SER A 108 0.30 8.14 -2.43
CA SER A 108 0.92 8.22 -3.76
C SER A 108 0.08 9.02 -4.75
N MET A 109 -1.24 8.82 -4.75
CA MET A 109 -2.17 9.52 -5.64
C MET A 109 -2.19 11.03 -5.34
N LEU A 110 -2.27 11.40 -4.06
CA LEU A 110 -2.22 12.81 -3.64
C LEU A 110 -0.87 13.45 -3.98
N SER A 111 0.23 12.76 -3.69
CA SER A 111 1.59 13.25 -3.99
C SER A 111 1.79 13.45 -5.49
N TYR A 112 1.36 12.49 -6.31
CA TYR A 112 1.39 12.59 -7.76
C TYR A 112 0.62 13.81 -8.27
N PHE A 113 -0.64 13.97 -7.83
CA PHE A 113 -1.50 15.06 -8.28
C PHE A 113 -0.92 16.42 -7.92
N ILE A 114 -0.55 16.64 -6.65
CA ILE A 114 0.00 17.90 -6.16
C ILE A 114 1.30 18.25 -6.89
N LEU A 115 2.23 17.31 -7.02
CA LEU A 115 3.49 17.54 -7.71
C LEU A 115 3.30 17.84 -9.20
N LYS A 116 2.43 17.09 -9.88
CA LYS A 116 2.17 17.27 -11.31
C LYS A 116 1.62 18.66 -11.62
N GLU A 117 0.62 19.11 -10.87
CA GLU A 117 0.02 20.43 -11.09
C GLU A 117 0.97 21.57 -10.69
N THR A 118 1.73 21.41 -9.59
CA THR A 118 2.74 22.40 -9.18
C THR A 118 3.87 22.54 -10.20
N ILE A 119 4.34 21.44 -10.80
CA ILE A 119 5.41 21.47 -11.82
C ILE A 119 4.92 22.09 -13.12
N LYS A 120 3.67 21.81 -13.53
CA LYS A 120 3.08 22.44 -14.73
C LYS A 120 2.92 23.94 -14.56
N ALA A 121 2.49 24.41 -13.39
CA ALA A 121 2.28 25.84 -13.12
C ALA A 121 3.58 26.68 -13.14
N ARG A 122 4.75 26.03 -13.06
CA ARG A 122 6.08 26.67 -13.10
C ARG A 122 6.74 26.63 -14.48
N LYS A 123 6.15 25.94 -15.46
CA LYS A 123 6.60 25.95 -16.86
C LYS A 123 5.87 27.03 -17.64
#